data_AF-K1TI55-F1
#
_entry.id   AF-K1TI55-F1
#
_cell.length_a   1.000
_cell.length_b   1.000
_cell.length_c   1.000
_cell.angle_alpha   90.00
_cell.angle_beta   90.00
_cell.angle_gamma   90.00
#
_symmetry.space_group_name_H-M   'P 1'
#
loop_
_entity.id
_entity.type
_entity.pdbx_description
1 polymer ?
#
loop_
_entity_poly.entity_id
_entity_poly.type
_entity_poly.pdbx_seq_one_letter_code
_entity_poly.pdbx_strand_id
1 'polypeptide(L)'
;MEAQLVRKAVNRCAAQGKPFLFGVDFELREGFFVENPLVCRQIPFACGEITNVPDSFSGEAEITPRLEILHTDREAYLRRFAVIRRGLLRGDSFLTNLTERTPIRTNLTLEEIFRRSRARYKLLLPGRLVCFSPECFVRITDGVIRSYP
;
A
#
# COMPACT_ATOMS: atom_id res chain seq x y z
N MET A 1 2.10 -14.20 8.06
CA MET A 1 1.46 -14.80 9.25
C MET A 1 -0.04 -14.58 9.16
N GLU A 2 -0.87 -15.36 9.86
CA GLU A 2 -2.33 -15.18 9.83
C GLU A 2 -2.75 -13.80 10.36
N ALA A 3 -3.76 -13.17 9.75
CA ALA A 3 -4.23 -11.84 10.15
C ALA A 3 -4.71 -11.79 11.61
N GLN A 4 -5.24 -12.90 12.14
CA GLN A 4 -5.63 -12.99 13.55
C GLN A 4 -4.43 -12.85 14.50
N LEU A 5 -3.27 -13.38 14.12
CA LEU A 5 -2.04 -13.25 14.90
C LEU A 5 -1.50 -11.81 14.81
N VAL A 6 -1.58 -11.18 13.64
CA VAL A 6 -1.27 -9.74 13.47
C VAL A 6 -2.12 -8.91 14.42
N ARG A 7 -3.44 -9.13 14.46
CA ARG A 7 -4.35 -8.41 15.37
C ARG A 7 -3.97 -8.56 16.84
N LYS A 8 -3.64 -9.79 17.28
CA LYS A 8 -3.18 -10.03 18.67
C LYS A 8 -1.89 -9.27 18.98
N ALA A 9 -0.95 -9.23 18.03
CA ALA A 9 0.31 -8.51 18.20
C ALA A 9 0.10 -6.98 18.24
N VAL A 10 -0.76 -6.43 17.37
CA VAL A 10 -1.17 -5.02 17.39
C VAL A 10 -1.73 -4.64 18.75
N ASN A 11 -2.70 -5.41 19.27
CA ASN A 11 -3.32 -5.12 20.58
C ASN A 11 -2.30 -5.13 21.71
N ARG A 12 -1.37 -6.11 21.70
CA ARG A 12 -0.31 -6.21 22.70
C ARG A 12 0.62 -5.00 22.68
N CYS A 13 1.15 -4.63 21.51
CA CYS A 13 2.10 -3.51 21.41
C CYS A 13 1.42 -2.16 21.68
N ALA A 14 0.18 -1.98 21.21
CA ALA A 14 -0.62 -0.79 21.52
C ALA A 14 -0.85 -0.61 23.02
N ALA A 15 -1.23 -1.68 23.74
CA ALA A 15 -1.39 -1.65 25.19
C ALA A 15 -0.10 -1.33 25.96
N GLN A 16 1.06 -1.63 25.37
CA GLN A 16 2.38 -1.37 25.95
C GLN A 16 2.98 -0.02 25.51
N GLY A 17 2.30 0.75 24.65
CA GLY A 17 2.85 1.98 24.07
C GLY A 17 4.10 1.75 23.21
N LYS A 18 4.31 0.53 22.69
CA LYS A 18 5.47 0.20 21.85
C LYS A 18 5.19 0.54 20.39
N PRO A 19 6.16 1.13 19.66
CA PRO A 19 5.99 1.39 18.23
C PRO A 19 5.99 0.08 17.43
N PHE A 20 5.09 -0.02 16.46
CA PHE A 20 4.96 -1.18 15.57
C PHE A 20 4.54 -0.76 14.15
N LEU A 21 4.80 -1.64 13.19
CA LEU A 21 4.30 -1.58 11.82
C LEU A 21 3.59 -2.88 11.50
N PHE A 22 2.46 -2.80 10.81
CA PHE A 22 1.71 -3.98 10.39
C PHE A 22 1.06 -3.77 9.03
N GLY A 23 0.71 -4.88 8.40
CA GLY A 23 -0.12 -4.90 7.20
C GLY A 23 -0.89 -6.20 7.12
N VAL A 24 -2.11 -6.14 6.58
CA VAL A 24 -2.96 -7.30 6.31
C VAL A 24 -3.51 -7.17 4.90
N ASP A 25 -3.80 -8.30 4.27
CA ASP A 25 -4.47 -8.32 2.97
C ASP A 25 -5.96 -7.93 3.10
N PHE A 26 -6.57 -7.60 1.97
CA PHE A 26 -7.97 -7.17 1.91
C PHE A 26 -8.95 -8.23 2.44
N GLU A 27 -8.64 -9.51 2.21
CA GLU A 27 -9.46 -10.64 2.66
C GLU A 27 -9.22 -11.02 4.13
N LEU A 28 -8.33 -10.33 4.84
CA LEU A 28 -7.95 -10.59 6.23
C LEU A 28 -7.49 -12.04 6.47
N ARG A 29 -6.79 -12.63 5.50
CA ARG A 29 -6.22 -13.99 5.59
C ARG A 29 -4.81 -13.95 6.14
N GLU A 30 -3.97 -13.07 5.60
CA GLU A 30 -2.56 -12.99 5.95
C GLU A 30 -2.08 -11.56 6.14
N GLY A 31 -0.92 -11.44 6.78
CA GLY A 31 -0.27 -10.17 7.02
C GLY A 31 1.15 -10.30 7.56
N PHE A 32 1.70 -9.17 7.96
CA PHE A 32 2.99 -9.05 8.61
C PHE A 32 2.88 -8.14 9.84
N PHE A 33 3.83 -8.30 10.75
CA PHE A 33 3.95 -7.48 11.94
C PHE A 33 5.43 -7.27 12.27
N VAL A 34 5.80 -6.03 12.61
CA VAL A 34 7.16 -5.64 12.96
C VAL A 34 7.11 -4.79 14.23
N GLU A 35 7.74 -5.28 15.30
CA GLU A 35 8.01 -4.48 16.50
C GLU A 35 9.21 -3.58 16.27
N ASN A 36 9.18 -2.36 16.83
CA ASN A 36 10.26 -1.36 16.71
C ASN A 36 10.70 -1.13 15.25
N PRO A 37 9.77 -0.74 14.35
CA PRO A 37 10.02 -0.72 12.91
C PRO A 37 11.06 0.32 12.47
N LEU A 38 11.39 1.29 13.33
CA LEU A 38 12.47 2.26 13.08
C LEU A 38 13.87 1.63 13.20
N VAL A 39 14.01 0.57 14.00
CA VAL A 39 15.27 -0.17 14.16
C VAL A 39 15.30 -1.38 13.23
N CYS A 40 14.16 -2.04 13.02
CA CYS A 40 14.04 -3.19 12.15
C CYS A 40 13.94 -2.76 10.68
N ARG A 41 15.04 -2.95 9.92
CA ARG A 41 15.14 -2.58 8.50
C ARG A 41 14.64 -3.64 7.51
N GLN A 42 13.92 -4.67 7.98
CA GLN A 42 13.40 -5.74 7.11
C GLN A 42 12.33 -5.24 6.13
N ILE A 43 11.55 -4.23 6.54
CA ILE A 43 10.50 -3.62 5.73
C ILE A 43 10.79 -2.12 5.67
N PRO A 44 11.43 -1.62 4.60
CA PRO A 44 11.62 -0.19 4.39
C PRO A 44 10.27 0.50 4.20
N PHE A 45 10.04 1.60 4.92
CA PHE A 45 8.82 2.39 4.79
C PHE A 45 9.06 3.87 5.10
N ALA A 46 8.23 4.71 4.49
CA ALA A 46 8.05 6.11 4.87
C ALA A 46 6.55 6.36 5.10
N CYS A 47 6.22 7.01 6.21
CA CYS A 47 4.87 7.36 6.63
C CYS A 47 4.86 8.81 7.09
N GLY A 48 4.70 9.73 6.15
CA GLY A 48 4.95 11.15 6.40
C GLY A 48 6.40 11.38 6.81
N GLU A 49 6.62 12.03 7.94
CA GLU A 49 7.95 12.34 8.47
C GLU A 49 8.63 11.13 9.16
N ILE A 50 7.90 10.03 9.37
CA ILE A 50 8.41 8.84 10.04
C ILE A 50 8.91 7.86 8.99
N THR A 51 10.21 7.52 9.04
CA THR A 51 10.83 6.63 8.06
C THR A 51 11.93 5.79 8.69
N ASN A 52 12.09 4.55 8.21
CA ASN A 52 13.26 3.71 8.49
C ASN A 52 14.12 3.48 7.23
N VAL A 53 13.78 4.15 6.12
CA VAL A 53 14.50 4.05 4.84
C VAL A 53 15.93 4.53 5.06
N PRO A 54 16.95 3.68 4.80
CA PRO A 54 18.33 4.07 5.01
C PRO A 54 18.79 5.04 3.92
N ASP A 55 19.78 5.88 4.23
CA ASP A 55 20.36 6.83 3.28
C ASP A 55 20.94 6.14 2.04
N SER A 56 21.30 4.86 2.12
CA SER A 56 21.75 4.07 0.96
C SER A 56 20.66 3.86 -0.12
N PHE A 57 19.41 4.21 0.16
CA PHE A 57 18.35 4.27 -0.85
C PHE A 57 18.32 5.61 -1.59
N SER A 58 19.16 6.58 -1.18
CA SER A 58 19.44 7.79 -1.94
C SER A 58 20.48 7.48 -3.02
N GLY A 59 20.18 7.91 -4.25
CA GLY A 59 20.97 7.61 -5.44
C GLY A 59 20.13 6.98 -6.54
N GLU A 60 20.21 7.54 -7.74
CA GLU A 60 19.60 6.96 -8.93
C GLU A 60 20.52 5.84 -9.44
N ALA A 61 20.00 4.62 -9.52
CA ALA A 61 20.71 3.56 -10.25
C ALA A 61 20.76 3.95 -11.74
N GLU A 62 21.90 3.71 -12.41
CA GLU A 62 22.16 3.98 -13.84
C GLU A 62 21.30 3.13 -14.81
N ILE A 63 20.14 2.65 -14.38
CA ILE A 63 19.22 1.87 -15.18
C ILE A 63 18.12 2.79 -15.69
N THR A 64 18.04 2.92 -17.01
CA THR A 64 16.89 3.54 -17.70
C THR A 64 15.63 2.71 -17.43
N PRO A 65 14.61 3.26 -16.76
CA PRO A 65 13.36 2.55 -16.50
C PRO A 65 12.63 2.19 -17.79
N ARG A 66 12.13 0.96 -17.87
CA ARG A 66 11.18 0.52 -18.89
C ARG A 66 9.94 -0.01 -18.21
N LEU A 67 8.78 0.46 -18.66
CA LEU A 67 7.49 0.01 -18.17
C LEU A 67 6.58 -0.20 -19.38
N GLU A 68 6.14 -1.43 -19.54
CA GLU A 68 5.23 -1.87 -20.60
C GLU A 68 3.93 -2.31 -19.94
N ILE A 69 2.80 -1.76 -20.40
CA ILE A 69 1.48 -2.19 -19.97
C ILE A 69 1.10 -3.41 -20.82
N LEU A 70 0.94 -4.58 -20.19
CA LEU A 70 0.77 -5.84 -20.91
C LEU A 70 -0.67 -6.09 -21.35
N HIS A 71 -1.65 -5.60 -20.59
CA HIS A 71 -3.04 -5.89 -20.87
C HIS A 71 -3.98 -4.80 -20.36
N THR A 72 -4.85 -4.34 -21.25
CA THR A 72 -6.01 -3.53 -20.93
C THR A 72 -7.14 -3.93 -21.87
N ASP A 73 -8.02 -4.83 -21.43
CA ASP A 73 -9.24 -5.16 -22.19
C ASP A 73 -10.29 -4.07 -21.96
N ARG A 74 -10.27 -3.09 -22.85
CA ARG A 74 -11.23 -1.99 -22.88
C ARG A 74 -12.68 -2.50 -22.91
N GLU A 75 -12.97 -3.56 -23.66
CA GLU A 75 -14.32 -4.08 -23.79
C GLU A 75 -14.78 -4.76 -22.49
N ALA A 76 -13.88 -5.50 -21.81
CA ALA A 76 -14.17 -6.02 -20.47
C ALA A 76 -14.42 -4.89 -19.46
N TYR A 77 -13.60 -3.85 -19.47
CA TYR A 77 -13.82 -2.68 -18.61
C TYR A 77 -15.18 -2.04 -18.88
N LEU A 78 -15.53 -1.81 -20.16
CA LEU A 78 -16.82 -1.23 -20.54
C LEU A 78 -18.02 -2.09 -20.11
N ARG A 79 -17.92 -3.42 -20.21
CA ARG A 79 -18.96 -4.33 -19.71
C ARG A 79 -19.17 -4.16 -18.21
N ARG A 80 -18.09 -4.09 -17.41
CA ARG A 80 -18.16 -3.87 -15.95
C ARG A 80 -18.70 -2.48 -15.63
N PHE A 81 -18.23 -1.45 -16.34
CA PHE A 81 -18.71 -0.08 -16.19
C PHE A 81 -20.22 0.04 -16.49
N ALA A 82 -20.71 -0.63 -17.53
CA ALA A 82 -22.13 -0.62 -17.87
C ALA A 82 -23.02 -1.24 -16.78
N VAL A 83 -22.53 -2.27 -16.08
CA VAL A 83 -23.22 -2.84 -14.91
C VAL A 83 -23.34 -1.79 -13.81
N ILE A 84 -22.23 -1.15 -13.43
CA ILE A 84 -22.21 -0.12 -12.39
C ILE A 84 -23.12 1.05 -12.76
N ARG A 85 -23.02 1.56 -13.99
CA ARG A 85 -23.86 2.66 -14.47
C ARG A 85 -25.35 2.34 -14.40
N ARG A 86 -25.77 1.13 -14.78
CA ARG A 86 -27.17 0.71 -14.65
C ARG A 86 -27.60 0.69 -13.19
N GLY A 87 -26.75 0.22 -12.27
CA GLY A 87 -27.05 0.22 -10.85
C GLY A 87 -27.20 1.64 -10.28
N LEU A 88 -26.28 2.55 -10.62
CA LEU A 88 -26.37 3.95 -10.22
C LEU A 88 -27.66 4.62 -10.74
N LEU A 89 -28.03 4.39 -12.01
CA LEU A 89 -29.27 4.96 -12.60
C LEU A 89 -30.56 4.38 -11.99
N ARG A 90 -30.52 3.13 -11.54
CA ARG A 90 -31.64 2.49 -10.84
C ARG A 90 -31.75 2.94 -9.38
N GLY A 91 -30.70 3.56 -8.83
CA GLY A 91 -30.63 3.97 -7.44
C GLY A 91 -30.09 2.90 -6.49
N ASP A 92 -29.36 1.89 -6.99
CA ASP A 92 -28.76 0.84 -6.15
C ASP A 92 -27.62 1.38 -5.25
N SER A 93 -26.95 2.44 -5.69
CA SER A 93 -25.90 3.13 -4.95
C SER A 93 -25.76 4.58 -5.45
N PHE A 94 -25.17 5.44 -4.62
CA PHE A 94 -24.84 6.82 -4.98
C PHE A 94 -23.46 6.95 -5.66
N LEU A 95 -22.50 6.11 -5.27
CA LEU A 95 -21.12 6.12 -5.79
C LEU A 95 -20.55 4.71 -5.78
N THR A 96 -19.72 4.39 -6.77
CA THR A 96 -18.99 3.13 -6.83
C THR A 96 -17.65 3.34 -7.51
N ASN A 97 -16.57 2.93 -6.85
CA ASN A 97 -15.22 2.96 -7.40
C ASN A 97 -14.93 1.65 -8.13
N LEU A 98 -14.97 1.67 -9.47
CA LEU A 98 -14.54 0.54 -10.29
C LEU A 98 -13.02 0.53 -10.39
N THR A 99 -12.39 -0.57 -9.99
CA THR A 99 -10.94 -0.77 -10.13
C THR A 99 -10.63 -2.00 -10.97
N GLU A 100 -9.49 -2.00 -11.65
CA GLU A 100 -9.00 -3.13 -12.44
C GLU A 100 -7.50 -3.34 -12.21
N ARG A 101 -7.09 -4.61 -12.18
CA ARG A 101 -5.68 -4.98 -12.07
C ARG A 101 -5.05 -4.99 -13.47
N THR A 102 -4.06 -4.14 -13.68
CA THR A 102 -3.31 -4.05 -14.94
C THR A 102 -1.94 -4.70 -14.80
N PRO A 103 -1.67 -5.84 -15.48
CA PRO A 103 -0.33 -6.41 -15.51
C PRO A 103 0.64 -5.50 -16.27
N ILE A 104 1.85 -5.36 -15.73
CA ILE A 104 2.95 -4.60 -16.35
C ILE A 104 4.18 -5.48 -16.48
N ARG A 105 5.05 -5.16 -17.44
CA ARG A 105 6.41 -5.68 -17.52
C ARG A 105 7.39 -4.52 -17.30
N THR A 106 8.42 -4.77 -16.51
CA THR A 106 9.45 -3.78 -16.22
C THR A 106 10.80 -4.44 -16.03
N ASN A 107 11.87 -3.70 -16.30
CA ASN A 107 13.24 -4.10 -15.99
C ASN A 107 13.66 -3.72 -14.55
N LEU A 108 12.74 -3.15 -13.75
CA LEU A 108 13.01 -2.74 -12.39
C LEU A 108 12.63 -3.83 -11.37
N THR A 109 13.47 -3.97 -10.34
CA THR A 109 13.15 -4.69 -9.10
C THR A 109 12.17 -3.90 -8.22
N LEU A 110 11.58 -4.55 -7.21
CA LEU A 110 10.70 -3.87 -6.26
C LEU A 110 11.44 -2.78 -5.47
N GLU A 111 12.70 -3.04 -5.12
CA GLU A 111 13.62 -2.11 -4.45
C GLU A 111 13.87 -0.87 -5.32
N GLU A 112 14.08 -1.07 -6.62
CA GLU A 112 14.30 0.02 -7.58
C GLU A 112 13.06 0.87 -7.81
N ILE A 113 11.88 0.25 -7.84
CA ILE A 113 10.61 0.97 -7.87
C ILE A 113 10.47 1.78 -6.57
N PHE A 114 10.68 1.16 -5.41
CA PHE A 114 10.55 1.84 -4.11
C PHE A 114 11.48 3.05 -3.96
N ARG A 115 12.72 2.95 -4.45
CA ARG A 115 13.69 4.07 -4.47
C ARG A 115 13.19 5.21 -5.36
N ARG A 116 12.72 4.90 -6.56
CA ARG A 116 12.25 5.90 -7.55
C ARG A 116 10.90 6.52 -7.18
N SER A 117 10.06 5.81 -6.42
CA SER A 117 8.75 6.31 -5.99
C SER A 117 8.86 7.47 -5.00
N ARG A 118 8.28 8.61 -5.38
CA ARG A 118 8.09 9.79 -4.54
C ARG A 118 6.65 9.82 -4.03
N ALA A 119 6.45 9.42 -2.79
CA ALA A 119 5.13 9.41 -2.15
C ALA A 119 5.25 9.63 -0.65
N ARG A 120 4.23 10.26 -0.05
CA ARG A 120 4.15 10.53 1.38
C ARG A 120 4.07 9.25 2.21
N TYR A 121 3.39 8.24 1.68
CA TYR A 121 3.29 6.92 2.26
C TYR A 121 3.89 5.94 1.27
N LYS A 122 4.93 5.20 1.65
CA LYS A 122 5.45 4.11 0.83
C LYS A 122 6.02 3.00 1.69
N LEU A 123 5.96 1.77 1.18
CA LEU A 123 6.45 0.58 1.85
C LEU A 123 6.98 -0.42 0.82
N LEU A 124 8.09 -1.07 1.15
CA LEU A 124 8.63 -2.20 0.42
C LEU A 124 8.50 -3.45 1.31
N LEU A 125 7.76 -4.44 0.82
CA LEU A 125 7.75 -5.78 1.39
C LEU A 125 8.63 -6.66 0.49
N PRO A 126 9.88 -6.98 0.89
CA PRO A 126 10.86 -7.62 0.01
C PRO A 126 10.32 -8.89 -0.65
N GLY A 127 10.53 -8.99 -1.96
CA GLY A 127 10.06 -10.13 -2.77
C GLY A 127 8.54 -10.29 -2.92
N ARG A 128 7.73 -9.41 -2.33
CA ARG A 128 6.26 -9.51 -2.37
C ARG A 128 5.61 -8.33 -3.08
N LEU A 129 5.86 -7.12 -2.62
CA LEU A 129 5.23 -5.92 -3.20
C LEU A 129 5.99 -4.64 -2.84
N VAL A 130 5.71 -3.61 -3.64
CA VAL A 130 5.98 -2.22 -3.31
C VAL A 130 4.66 -1.46 -3.35
N CYS A 131 4.42 -0.64 -2.33
CA CYS A 131 3.23 0.20 -2.23
C CYS A 131 3.66 1.66 -2.04
N PHE A 132 2.96 2.58 -2.69
CA PHE A 132 3.14 4.00 -2.49
C PHE A 132 1.79 4.71 -2.70
N SER A 133 1.43 5.59 -1.77
CA SER A 133 0.18 6.34 -1.76
C SER A 133 0.45 7.81 -1.46
N PRO A 134 -0.18 8.75 -2.19
CA PRO A 134 -0.18 10.16 -1.82
C PRO A 134 -1.13 10.46 -0.65
N GLU A 135 -2.13 9.60 -0.42
CA GLU A 135 -3.28 9.89 0.43
C GLU A 135 -3.24 9.10 1.74
N CYS A 136 -3.66 9.76 2.82
CA CYS A 136 -3.74 9.18 4.16
C CYS A 136 -5.13 8.62 4.39
N PHE A 137 -5.23 7.35 4.76
CA PHE A 137 -6.52 6.79 5.16
C PHE A 137 -7.02 7.42 6.48
N VAL A 138 -6.22 7.28 7.54
CA VAL A 138 -6.52 7.84 8.86
C VAL A 138 -5.22 8.13 9.62
N ARG A 139 -5.24 9.19 10.43
CA ARG A 139 -4.20 9.53 11.40
C ARG A 139 -4.81 9.71 12.77
N ILE A 140 -4.23 9.05 13.77
CA ILE A 140 -4.61 9.18 15.18
C ILE A 140 -3.45 9.85 15.91
N THR A 141 -3.68 11.01 16.51
CA THR A 141 -2.67 11.77 17.25
C THR A 141 -3.35 12.56 18.36
N ASP A 142 -2.84 12.48 19.58
CA ASP A 142 -3.37 13.14 20.77
C ASP A 142 -4.87 12.87 21.01
N GLY A 143 -5.29 11.62 20.82
CA GLY A 143 -6.69 11.21 20.95
C GLY A 143 -7.61 11.68 19.81
N VAL A 144 -7.08 12.38 18.80
CA VAL A 144 -7.86 12.89 17.66
C VAL A 144 -7.63 12.04 16.42
N ILE A 145 -8.73 11.58 15.83
CA ILE A 145 -8.76 10.82 14.58
C ILE A 145 -9.04 11.79 13.42
N ARG A 146 -8.18 11.81 12.40
CA ARG A 146 -8.31 12.66 11.20
C ARG A 146 -8.20 11.82 9.93
N SER A 147 -8.96 12.18 8.90
CA SER A 147 -8.83 11.64 7.54
C SER A 147 -8.70 12.80 6.56
N TYR A 148 -8.16 12.53 5.36
CA TYR A 148 -7.83 13.53 4.36
C TYR A 148 -8.18 13.02 2.95
N PRO A 149 -9.48 12.75 2.68
CA PRO A 149 -9.96 12.29 1.38
C PRO A 149 -9.91 13.39 0.31
#